data_AF-A0A2K3MJA7-F1
#
_entry.id   AF-A0A2K3MJA7-F1
#
_cell.length_a   1.000
_cell.length_b   1.000
_cell.length_c   1.000
_cell.angle_alpha   90.00
_cell.angle_beta   90.00
_cell.angle_gamma   90.00
#
_symmetry.space_group_name_H-M   'P 1'
#
loop_
_entity.id
_entity.type
_entity.pdbx_description
1 polymer ?
#
loop_
_entity_poly.entity_id
_entity_poly.type
_entity_poly.pdbx_seq_one_letter_code
_entity_poly.pdbx_strand_id
1 'polypeptide(L)' 'SVFDVTKGKTHYGLGGGYNHFAGRDASRAFVSGNFTGDGLTDSLRNLSSTEVKSVVDWRDFYLRSY' A
#
# COMPACT_ATOMS: atom_id res chain seq x y z
N SER A 1 -0.87 1.38 -9.93
CA SER A 1 0.34 2.15 -10.25
C SER A 1 1.52 1.57 -9.48
N VAL A 2 2.73 1.68 -10.01
CA VAL A 2 3.96 1.30 -9.30
C VAL A 2 4.71 2.58 -8.96
N PHE A 3 5.22 2.71 -7.74
CA PHE A 3 5.89 3.91 -7.25
C PHE A 3 7.30 3.57 -6.77
N ASP A 4 8.28 4.39 -7.15
CA ASP A 4 9.63 4.30 -6.62
C ASP A 4 9.69 4.95 -5.23
N VAL A 5 9.66 4.11 -4.21
CA VAL A 5 9.70 4.54 -2.81
C VAL A 5 11.13 4.64 -2.24
N THR A 6 12.17 4.66 -3.08
CA THR A 6 13.58 4.73 -2.65
C THR A 6 13.86 5.97 -1.80
N LYS A 7 13.24 7.12 -2.10
CA LYS A 7 13.33 8.33 -1.25
C LYS A 7 12.83 8.09 0.18
N GLY A 8 11.88 7.17 0.37
CA GLY A 8 11.32 6.78 1.66
C GLY A 8 11.96 5.52 2.26
N LYS A 9 13.20 5.18 1.91
CA LYS A 9 13.88 3.94 2.36
C LYS A 9 13.87 3.72 3.88
N THR A 10 13.84 4.78 4.69
CA THR A 10 13.70 4.67 6.15
C THR A 10 12.35 4.06 6.58
N HIS A 11 11.31 4.21 5.76
CA HIS A 11 9.97 3.69 6.00
C HIS A 11 9.74 2.32 5.35
N TYR A 12 10.18 2.14 4.10
CA TYR A 12 9.90 0.94 3.29
C TYR A 12 11.08 -0.03 3.21
N GLY A 13 12.29 0.39 3.57
CA GLY A 13 13.48 -0.47 3.63
C GLY A 13 13.43 -1.43 4.81
N LEU A 14 14.39 -2.36 4.87
CA LEU A 14 14.49 -3.35 5.95
C LEU A 14 14.50 -2.67 7.33
N GLY A 15 13.63 -3.13 8.23
CA GLY A 15 13.45 -2.54 9.57
C GLY A 15 12.54 -1.30 9.62
N GLY A 16 12.10 -0.77 8.47
CA GLY A 16 11.11 0.30 8.40
C GLY A 16 9.69 -0.17 8.69
N GLY A 17 8.88 0.69 9.29
CA GLY A 17 7.51 0.34 9.71
C GLY A 17 6.57 -0.07 8.58
N TYR A 18 6.84 0.37 7.34
CA TYR A 18 6.08 0.02 6.14
C TYR A 18 6.85 -0.94 5.21
N ASN A 19 7.86 -1.63 5.73
CA ASN A 19 8.68 -2.55 4.93
C ASN A 19 7.86 -3.66 4.24
N HIS A 20 6.76 -4.09 4.85
CA HIS A 20 5.86 -5.08 4.29
C HIS A 20 5.15 -4.62 3.01
N PHE A 21 5.13 -3.32 2.69
CA PHE A 21 4.62 -2.82 1.40
C PHE A 21 5.66 -2.86 0.27
N ALA A 22 6.95 -2.97 0.58
CA ALA A 22 7.98 -2.93 -0.45
C ALA A 22 7.87 -4.13 -1.40
N GLY A 23 7.92 -3.85 -2.70
CA GLY A 23 7.96 -4.86 -3.77
C GLY A 23 6.65 -5.64 -3.99
N ARG A 24 5.51 -5.13 -3.51
CA ARG A 24 4.20 -5.79 -3.68
C ARG A 24 3.06 -4.78 -3.86
N ASP A 25 1.89 -5.28 -4.25
CA ASP A 25 0.66 -4.50 -4.16
C ASP A 25 0.23 -4.37 -2.68
N ALA A 26 0.17 -3.13 -2.19
CA ALA A 26 -0.18 -2.79 -0.82
C ALA A 26 -1.65 -2.37 -0.67
N SER A 27 -2.43 -2.35 -1.75
CA SER A 27 -3.78 -1.78 -1.78
C SER A 27 -4.73 -2.42 -0.76
N ARG A 28 -4.76 -3.77 -0.69
CA ARG A 28 -5.56 -4.51 0.29
C ARG A 28 -5.10 -4.22 1.71
N ALA A 29 -3.80 -4.32 1.93
CA ALA A 29 -3.19 -4.19 3.24
C ALA A 29 -3.43 -2.77 3.80
N PHE A 30 -3.32 -1.75 2.95
CA PHE A 30 -3.59 -0.36 3.29
C PHE A 30 -5.02 -0.14 3.82
N VAL A 31 -6.05 -0.62 3.11
CA VAL A 31 -7.45 -0.38 3.54
C VAL A 31 -7.91 -1.29 4.67
N SER A 32 -7.39 -2.52 4.73
CA SER A 32 -7.75 -3.48 5.78
C SER A 32 -7.00 -3.26 7.09
N GLY A 33 -5.86 -2.56 7.05
CA GLY A 33 -4.92 -2.46 8.18
C GLY A 33 -4.24 -3.79 8.53
N ASN A 34 -4.44 -4.84 7.74
CA ASN A 34 -3.79 -6.12 7.95
C ASN A 34 -2.49 -6.21 7.15
N PHE A 35 -1.36 -6.14 7.86
CA PHE A 35 -0.01 -6.17 7.30
C PHE A 35 0.65 -7.55 7.41
N THR A 36 -0.15 -8.61 7.58
CA THR A 36 0.31 -9.99 7.77
C THR A 36 -0.49 -10.96 6.92
N GLY A 37 0.12 -12.10 6.55
CA GLY A 37 -0.56 -13.21 5.87
C GLY A 37 -1.50 -12.76 4.76
N ASP A 38 -2.79 -13.05 4.94
CA ASP A 38 -3.89 -12.81 4.00
C ASP A 38 -4.13 -11.33 3.68
N GLY A 39 -3.64 -10.40 4.50
CA GLY A 39 -3.72 -8.97 4.24
C GLY A 39 -2.72 -8.49 3.18
N LEU A 40 -1.58 -9.17 3.06
CA LEU A 40 -0.53 -8.87 2.08
C LEU A 40 -0.79 -9.55 0.73
N THR A 41 -1.96 -9.29 0.15
CA THR A 41 -2.42 -9.81 -1.15
C THR A 41 -2.71 -8.67 -2.13
N ASP A 42 -2.61 -8.98 -3.42
CA ASP A 42 -2.99 -8.12 -4.54
C ASP A 42 -4.50 -8.17 -4.87
N SER A 43 -5.27 -9.04 -4.20
CA SER A 43 -6.70 -9.17 -4.46
C SER A 43 -7.49 -7.93 -4.01
N LEU A 44 -8.16 -7.29 -4.97
CA LEU A 44 -9.10 -6.18 -4.75
C LEU A 44 -10.57 -6.61 -4.70
N ARG A 45 -10.84 -7.91 -4.68
CA ARG A 45 -12.22 -8.44 -4.64
C ARG A 45 -12.90 -8.10 -3.31
N ASN A 46 -14.22 -7.87 -3.33
CA ASN A 46 -15.00 -7.60 -2.12
C ASN A 46 -14.54 -6.35 -1.34
N LEU A 47 -13.93 -5.37 -2.01
CA LEU A 47 -13.79 -4.04 -1.45
C LEU A 47 -15.12 -3.30 -1.54
N SER A 48 -15.50 -2.64 -0.45
CA SER A 48 -16.58 -1.66 -0.46
C SER A 48 -16.20 -0.43 -1.29
N SER A 49 -17.21 0.31 -1.75
CA SER A 49 -16.98 1.57 -2.49
C SER A 49 -16.13 2.58 -1.70
N THR A 50 -16.27 2.59 -0.37
CA THR A 50 -15.47 3.45 0.52
C THR A 50 -14.00 3.02 0.51
N GLU A 51 -13.71 1.73 0.62
CA GLU A 51 -12.32 1.25 0.56
C GLU A 51 -11.70 1.49 -0.81
N VAL A 52 -12.45 1.28 -1.90
CA VAL A 52 -11.98 1.62 -3.25
C VAL A 52 -11.63 3.11 -3.34
N LYS A 53 -12.47 3.99 -2.80
CA LYS A 53 -12.16 5.42 -2.74
C LYS A 53 -10.88 5.68 -1.95
N SER A 54 -10.68 5.04 -0.80
CA SER A 54 -9.45 5.17 -0.01
C SER A 54 -8.21 4.74 -0.79
N VAL A 55 -8.26 3.65 -1.57
CA VAL A 55 -7.15 3.24 -2.45
C VAL A 55 -6.86 4.30 -3.52
N VAL A 56 -7.89 4.89 -4.12
CA VAL A 56 -7.73 5.95 -5.13
C VAL A 56 -7.10 7.20 -4.52
N ASP A 57 -7.59 7.64 -3.36
CA ASP A 57 -7.05 8.81 -2.65
C ASP A 57 -5.57 8.58 -2.27
N TRP A 58 -5.24 7.35 -1.83
CA TRP A 58 -3.88 6.95 -1.48
C TRP A 58 -2.95 6.92 -2.71
N ARG A 59 -3.44 6.39 -3.84
CA ARG A 59 -2.72 6.43 -5.11
C ARG A 59 -2.42 7.88 -5.53
N ASP A 60 -3.39 8.76 -5.40
CA ASP A 60 -3.23 10.17 -5.79
C ASP A 60 -2.26 10.91 -4.84
N PHE A 61 -2.20 10.53 -3.56
CA PHE A 61 -1.15 11.00 -2.66
C PHE A 61 0.24 10.53 -3.11
N TYR A 62 0.41 9.26 -3.47
CA TYR A 62 1.70 8.74 -3.94
C TYR A 62 2.13 9.39 -5.25
N LEU A 63 1.22 9.65 -6.20
CA LEU A 63 1.51 10.37 -7.45
C LEU A 63 2.06 11.78 -7.23
N ARG A 64 1.73 12.43 -6.11
CA ARG A 64 2.28 13.75 -5.75
C ARG A 64 3.59 13.68 -4.96
N SER A 65 3.89 12.52 -4.38
CA SER A 65 4.95 12.36 -3.38
C SER A 65 6.16 11.57 -3.88
N TYR A 66 5.96 10.72 -4.88
CA TYR A 66 6.96 9.82 -5.47
C TYR A 66 6.91 9.92 -6.99
#